data_AF-A0A495V1M9-F1
#
_entry.id   AF-A0A495V1M9-F1
#
_cell.length_a   1.000
_cell.length_b   1.000
_cell.length_c   1.000
_cell.angle_alpha   90.00
_cell.angle_beta   90.00
_cell.angle_gamma   90.00
#
_symmetry.space_group_name_H-M   'P 1'
#
loop_
_entity.id
_entity.type
_entity.pdbx_description
1 polymer ?
#
loop_
_entity_poly.entity_id
_entity_poly.type
_entity_poly.pdbx_seq_one_letter_code
_entity_poly.pdbx_strand_id
1 'polypeptide(L)' 'MANLTITVDDEVLKQARMRALEENSSVNAILGRYLQDYAQADAARQRRQDALDALLALAQQCRCGRAGKTWTREDLHER' A
#
# COMPACT_ATOMS: atom_id res chain seq x y z
N MET A 1 -9.41 -0.25 -22.64
CA MET A 1 -9.09 1.14 -22.24
C MET A 1 -10.33 1.70 -21.57
N ALA A 2 -10.19 2.26 -20.37
CA ALA A 2 -11.28 2.95 -19.69
C ALA A 2 -11.12 4.46 -19.92
N ASN A 3 -12.22 5.19 -20.10
CA ASN A 3 -12.21 6.64 -20.29
C ASN A 3 -12.56 7.32 -18.97
N LEU A 4 -11.77 8.34 -18.60
CA LEU A 4 -12.00 9.18 -17.43
C LEU A 4 -12.29 10.60 -17.91
N THR A 5 -13.44 11.13 -17.51
CA THR A 5 -13.80 12.55 -17.73
C THR A 5 -13.84 13.24 -16.38
N ILE A 6 -13.06 14.31 -16.26
CA ILE A 6 -13.02 15.14 -15.05
C ILE A 6 -13.23 16.60 -15.45
N THR A 7 -13.93 17.34 -14.61
CA THR A 7 -14.04 18.79 -14.74
C THR A 7 -12.94 19.43 -13.91
N VAL A 8 -12.13 20.25 -14.55
CA VAL A 8 -11.05 21.02 -13.91
C VAL A 8 -11.15 22.46 -14.38
N ASP A 9 -10.57 23.39 -13.63
CA ASP A 9 -10.47 24.78 -14.02
C ASP A 9 -9.68 24.92 -15.34
N ASP A 10 -10.19 25.72 -16.27
CA ASP A 10 -9.61 25.92 -17.60
C ASP A 10 -8.18 26.49 -17.53
N GLU A 11 -7.90 27.37 -16.58
CA GLU A 11 -6.56 27.94 -16.41
C GLU A 11 -5.59 26.87 -15.90
N VAL A 12 -6.04 25.99 -15.00
CA VAL A 12 -5.23 24.87 -14.52
C VAL A 12 -4.93 23.90 -15.66
N LEU A 13 -5.93 23.57 -16.50
CA LEU A 13 -5.74 22.70 -17.65
C LEU A 13 -4.77 23.28 -18.66
N LYS A 14 -4.84 24.59 -18.90
CA LYS A 14 -3.95 25.31 -19.81
C LYS A 14 -2.50 25.29 -19.32
N GLN A 15 -2.27 25.59 -18.04
CA GLN A 15 -0.94 25.53 -17.43
C GLN A 15 -0.37 24.11 -17.47
N ALA A 16 -1.19 23.11 -17.11
CA ALA A 16 -0.79 21.71 -17.17
C ALA A 16 -0.41 21.27 -18.59
N ARG A 17 -1.11 21.77 -19.61
CA ARG A 17 -0.83 21.45 -21.01
C ARG A 17 0.46 22.10 -21.52
N MET A 18 0.73 23.36 -21.13
CA MET A 18 2.00 24.01 -21.45
C MET A 18 3.18 23.27 -20.83
N ARG A 19 3.08 22.91 -19.55
CA ARG A 19 4.11 22.14 -18.87
C ARG A 19 4.31 20.75 -19.48
N ALA A 20 3.22 20.05 -19.82
CA ALA A 20 3.32 18.75 -20.48
C ALA A 20 4.05 18.86 -21.83
N LEU A 21 3.80 19.92 -22.61
CA LEU A 21 4.51 20.18 -23.87
C LEU A 21 6.00 20.44 -23.65
N GLU A 22 6.37 21.23 -22.64
CA GLU A 22 7.78 21.45 -22.26
C GLU A 22 8.49 20.14 -21.91
N GLU A 23 7.79 19.22 -21.23
CA GLU A 23 8.28 17.90 -20.85
C GLU A 23 8.18 16.85 -21.99
N ASN A 24 7.85 17.26 -23.23
CA ASN A 24 7.61 16.37 -24.38
C ASN A 24 6.60 15.24 -24.09
N SER A 25 5.58 15.56 -23.28
CA SER A 25 4.57 14.64 -22.80
C SER A 25 3.16 15.18 -23.08
N SER A 26 2.15 14.45 -22.62
CA SER A 26 0.75 14.88 -22.67
C SER A 26 0.12 14.82 -21.29
N VAL A 27 -0.88 15.67 -21.06
CA VAL A 27 -1.65 15.66 -19.80
C VAL A 27 -2.25 14.27 -19.53
N ASN A 28 -2.74 13.58 -20.57
CA ASN A 28 -3.25 12.21 -20.44
C ASN A 28 -2.17 11.20 -20.02
N ALA A 29 -0.94 11.32 -20.56
CA ALA A 29 0.16 10.44 -20.18
C ALA A 29 0.59 10.67 -18.72
N ILE A 30 0.69 11.94 -18.32
CA ILE A 30 1.02 12.31 -16.93
C ILE A 30 -0.07 11.81 -15.98
N LEU A 31 -1.35 12.06 -16.28
CA LEU A 31 -2.46 11.63 -15.44
C LEU A 31 -2.56 10.11 -15.38
N GLY A 32 -2.32 9.42 -16.49
CA GLY A 32 -2.27 7.95 -16.54
C GLY A 32 -1.18 7.38 -15.61
N ARG A 33 0.02 7.96 -15.65
CA ARG A 33 1.11 7.58 -14.74
C ARG A 33 0.76 7.88 -13.29
N TYR A 34 0.19 9.04 -13.01
CA TYR A 34 -0.25 9.40 -11.66
C TYR A 34 -1.29 8.43 -11.10
N LEU A 35 -2.25 8.00 -11.93
CA LEU A 35 -3.26 7.01 -11.55
C LEU A 35 -2.65 5.63 -11.32
N GLN A 36 -1.65 5.23 -12.11
CA GLN A 36 -0.91 3.99 -11.88
C GLN A 36 -0.14 4.02 -10.57
N ASP A 37 0.59 5.09 -10.31
CA ASP A 37 1.36 5.27 -9.08
C ASP A 37 0.42 5.30 -7.85
N TYR A 38 -0.72 5.98 -7.98
CA TYR A 38 -1.77 6.02 -6.96
C TYR A 38 -2.33 4.62 -6.67
N ALA A 39 -2.70 3.86 -7.71
CA ALA A 39 -3.20 2.50 -7.57
C ALA A 39 -2.13 1.53 -7.02
N GLN A 40 -0.85 1.73 -7.37
CA GLN A 40 0.26 0.93 -6.84
C GLN A 40 0.55 1.24 -5.37
N ALA A 41 0.42 2.49 -4.94
CA ALA A 41 0.53 2.86 -3.53
C ALA A 41 -0.53 2.16 -2.69
N ASP A 42 -1.76 2.08 -3.20
CA ASP A 42 -2.84 1.30 -2.58
C ASP A 42 -2.58 -0.20 -2.65
N ALA A 43 -2.05 -0.74 -3.75
CA ALA A 43 -1.69 -2.15 -3.82
C ALA A 43 -0.55 -2.52 -2.86
N ALA A 44 0.44 -1.65 -2.67
CA ALA A 44 1.53 -1.85 -1.72
C ALA A 44 1.07 -1.66 -0.26
N ARG A 45 0.10 -0.79 -0.01
CA ARG A 45 -0.59 -0.67 1.28
C ARG A 45 -1.41 -1.93 1.54
N GLN A 46 -2.21 -2.38 0.58
CA GLN A 46 -3.04 -3.57 0.68
C GLN A 46 -2.18 -4.81 0.92
N ARG A 47 -1.12 -5.04 0.14
CA ARG A 47 -0.19 -6.16 0.37
C ARG A 47 0.45 -6.13 1.76
N ARG A 48 0.76 -4.94 2.29
CA ARG A 48 1.27 -4.82 3.67
C ARG A 48 0.20 -5.17 4.70
N GLN A 49 -1.04 -4.71 4.48
CA GLN A 49 -2.19 -5.04 5.31
C GLN A 49 -2.42 -6.57 5.31
N ASP A 50 -2.48 -7.17 4.13
CA ASP A 50 -2.69 -8.62 3.95
C ASP A 50 -1.56 -9.43 4.59
N ALA A 51 -0.30 -8.96 4.47
CA ALA A 51 0.85 -9.61 5.11
C ALA A 51 0.78 -9.52 6.64
N LEU A 52 0.37 -8.38 7.20
CA LEU A 52 0.17 -8.23 8.65
C LEU A 52 -0.98 -9.12 9.15
N ASP A 53 -2.09 -9.18 8.42
CA ASP A 53 -3.22 -10.03 8.75
C ASP A 53 -2.84 -11.52 8.69
N ALA A 54 -2.07 -11.93 7.68
CA ALA A 54 -1.54 -13.29 7.58
C ALA A 54 -0.59 -13.62 8.75
N LEU A 55 0.26 -12.67 9.15
CA LEU A 55 1.19 -12.84 10.28
C LEU A 55 0.42 -12.94 11.61
N LEU A 56 -0.62 -12.12 11.81
CA LEU A 56 -1.49 -12.20 12.98
C LEU A 56 -2.28 -13.51 13.02
N ALA A 57 -2.81 -13.96 11.88
CA ALA A 57 -3.50 -15.26 11.76
C ALA A 57 -2.55 -16.42 12.11
N LEU A 58 -1.31 -16.39 11.61
CA LEU A 58 -0.27 -17.36 11.97
C LEU A 58 0.07 -17.29 13.45
N ALA A 59 0.20 -16.09 14.04
CA ALA A 59 0.47 -15.92 15.46
C ALA A 59 -0.67 -16.47 16.35
N GLN A 60 -1.94 -16.33 15.92
CA GLN A 60 -3.08 -16.91 16.61
C GLN A 60 -3.14 -18.44 16.48
N GLN A 61 -2.78 -18.98 15.31
CA GLN A 61 -2.72 -20.43 15.09
C GLN A 61 -1.53 -21.07 15.82
N CYS A 62 -0.41 -20.37 15.89
CA CYS A 62 0.71 -20.72 16.72
C CYS A 62 0.30 -20.61 18.19
N ARG A 63 -0.09 -21.74 18.77
CA ARG A 63 -0.19 -21.94 20.23
C ARG A 63 1.20 -21.95 20.88
N CYS A 64 2.04 -20.95 20.57
CA CYS A 64 3.34 -20.75 21.21
C CYS A 64 3.21 -20.04 22.57
N GLY A 65 2.00 -19.59 22.93
CA GLY A 65 1.64 -19.34 24.32
C GLY A 65 1.48 -20.65 25.08
N ARG A 66 2.45 -20.98 25.95
CA ARG A 66 2.33 -22.07 26.90
C ARG A 66 1.15 -21.73 27.83
N ALA A 67 0.03 -22.43 27.69
CA ALA A 67 -1.24 -22.13 28.35
C ALA A 67 -1.06 -21.87 29.87
N GLY A 68 -0.93 -20.60 30.25
CA GLY A 68 -0.87 -20.16 31.64
C GLY A 68 0.36 -20.56 32.46
N LYS A 69 1.46 -21.04 31.85
CA LYS A 69 2.66 -21.44 32.63
C LYS A 69 3.86 -20.54 32.36
N THR A 70 4.05 -19.56 33.23
CA THR A 70 5.28 -18.76 33.35
C THR A 70 6.35 -19.66 33.93
N TRP A 71 7.43 -19.88 33.19
CA TRP A 71 8.58 -20.60 33.71
C TRP A 71 9.28 -19.77 34.78
N THR A 72 9.48 -20.35 35.95
CA THR A 72 10.46 -19.82 36.90
C THR A 72 11.84 -20.34 36.55
N ARG A 73 12.89 -19.66 37.03
CA ARG A 73 14.29 -20.05 36.76
C ARG A 73 14.58 -21.48 37.22
N GLU A 74 13.88 -21.96 38.25
CA GLU A 74 14.03 -23.31 38.80
C GLU A 74 13.42 -24.38 37.89
N ASP A 75 12.28 -24.11 37.23
CA ASP A 75 11.64 -25.03 36.26
C ASP A 75 12.53 -25.35 35.04
N LEU A 76 13.50 -24.50 34.72
CA LEU A 76 14.37 -24.66 33.56
C LEU A 76 15.59 -25.56 33.81
N HIS A 77 15.85 -25.93 35.08
CA HIS A 77 17.06 -26.64 35.49
C HIS A 77 16.84 -28.12 35.84
N GLU A 78 15.61 -28.62 35.88
CA GLU A 78 15.34 -30.06 35.97
C GLU A 78 15.42 -30.70 34.59
N ARG A 79 16.30 -31.71 34.46
CA ARG A 79 16.47 -32.56 33.28
C ARG A 79 15.73 -33.87 33.47
#